data_AF-A0ABD1BTR2-F1
#
_entry.id   AF-A0ABD1BTR2-F1
#
_cell.length_a   1.000
_cell.length_b   1.000
_cell.length_c   1.000
_cell.angle_alpha   90.00
_cell.angle_beta   90.00
_cell.angle_gamma   90.00
#
_symmetry.space_group_name_H-M   'P 1'
#
loop_
_entity.id
_entity.type
_entity.pdbx_description
1 polymer ?
#
loop_
_entity_poly.entity_id
_entity_poly.type
_entity_poly.pdbx_seq_one_letter_code
_entity_poly.pdbx_strand_id
1 'polypeptide(L)'
;MKSKFYHTTSSAPGVDKVIEETRHSPFTSWITNFRIKDAQRVNLPTYDGTTNPKSHLAAFLIASRRIELEVHEEEAGYCKLFSENHSGQALLWFTQLESATIDSFDKLSLAIIMQYSILM
;
A
#
# COMPACT_ATOMS: atom_id res chain seq x y z
N MET A 1 -21.07 -46.23 -9.66
CA MET A 1 -21.12 -44.75 -9.59
C MET A 1 -19.86 -44.18 -10.21
N LYS A 2 -19.96 -43.49 -11.35
CA LYS A 2 -18.81 -42.83 -11.98
C LYS A 2 -18.59 -41.49 -11.30
N SER A 3 -17.54 -41.39 -10.49
CA SER A 3 -17.08 -40.12 -9.93
C SER A 3 -16.59 -39.24 -11.08
N LYS A 4 -17.34 -38.17 -11.37
CA LYS A 4 -16.86 -37.08 -12.22
C LYS A 4 -15.92 -36.26 -11.37
N PHE A 5 -14.63 -36.46 -11.57
CA PHE A 5 -13.63 -35.48 -11.14
C PHE A 5 -13.93 -34.19 -11.90
N TYR A 6 -14.46 -33.20 -11.21
CA TYR A 6 -14.51 -31.84 -11.72
C TYR A 6 -13.05 -31.38 -11.79
N HIS A 7 -12.46 -31.51 -12.98
CA HIS A 7 -11.32 -30.67 -13.31
C HIS A 7 -11.85 -29.25 -13.43
N THR A 8 -11.93 -28.56 -12.30
CA THR A 8 -12.13 -27.12 -12.30
C THR A 8 -10.77 -26.50 -12.55
N THR A 9 -10.40 -26.27 -13.82
CA THR A 9 -9.44 -25.20 -14.13
C THR A 9 -10.14 -23.88 -13.85
N SER A 10 -10.23 -23.53 -12.56
CA SER A 10 -10.82 -22.28 -12.10
C SER A 10 -9.80 -21.16 -12.24
N SER A 11 -9.35 -20.84 -13.47
CA SER A 11 -8.79 -19.51 -13.70
C SER A 11 -9.97 -18.61 -14.00
N ALA A 12 -10.48 -17.96 -12.95
CA ALA A 12 -11.42 -16.87 -13.12
C ALA A 12 -10.64 -15.70 -13.74
N PRO A 13 -11.00 -15.19 -14.94
CA PRO A 13 -10.19 -14.23 -15.70
C PRO A 13 -9.82 -12.91 -14.99
N GLY A 14 -10.35 -12.65 -13.78
CA GLY A 14 -9.99 -11.49 -12.95
C GLY A 14 -9.00 -11.79 -11.81
N VAL A 15 -8.88 -13.04 -11.36
CA VAL A 15 -8.06 -13.37 -10.17
C VAL A 15 -6.57 -13.27 -10.50
N ASP A 16 -6.15 -13.83 -11.63
CA ASP A 16 -4.75 -13.79 -12.05
C ASP A 16 -4.27 -12.35 -12.29
N LYS A 17 -5.16 -11.50 -12.84
CA LYS A 17 -4.88 -10.07 -13.05
C LYS A 17 -4.68 -9.34 -11.73
N VAL A 18 -5.58 -9.52 -10.76
CA VAL A 18 -5.45 -8.88 -9.43
C VAL A 18 -4.17 -9.34 -8.74
N ILE A 19 -3.83 -10.63 -8.82
CA ILE A 19 -2.59 -11.16 -8.23
C ILE A 19 -1.37 -10.51 -8.90
N GLU A 20 -1.34 -10.40 -10.22
CA GLU A 20 -0.21 -9.80 -10.94
C GLU A 20 -0.05 -8.30 -10.64
N GLU A 21 -1.15 -7.54 -10.68
CA GLU A 21 -1.16 -6.11 -10.32
C GLU A 21 -0.73 -5.88 -8.86
N THR A 22 -1.05 -6.81 -7.95
CA THR A 22 -0.67 -6.70 -6.53
C THR A 22 0.75 -7.18 -6.24
N ARG A 23 1.29 -8.11 -7.05
CA ARG A 23 2.69 -8.55 -6.95
C ARG A 23 3.66 -7.46 -7.35
N HIS A 24 3.22 -6.61 -8.27
CA HIS A 24 3.96 -5.46 -8.71
C HIS A 24 4.04 -4.41 -7.59
N SER A 25 5.26 -3.97 -7.23
CA SER A 25 5.47 -2.94 -6.21
C SER A 25 5.85 -1.61 -6.86
N PRO A 26 5.12 -0.51 -6.58
CA PRO A 26 5.53 0.82 -7.06
C PRO A 26 6.80 1.33 -6.34
N PHE A 27 7.20 0.66 -5.27
CA PHE A 27 8.41 0.97 -4.53
C PHE A 27 9.68 0.50 -5.24
N THR A 28 10.76 1.26 -5.08
CA THR A 28 12.11 0.82 -5.42
C THR A 28 12.55 -0.34 -4.52
N SER A 29 13.56 -1.09 -4.99
CA SER A 29 14.01 -2.33 -4.35
C SER A 29 14.39 -2.15 -2.87
N TRP A 30 14.95 -1.01 -2.49
CA TRP A 30 15.38 -0.78 -1.10
C TRP A 30 14.17 -0.68 -0.14
N ILE A 31 13.08 0.01 -0.55
CA ILE A 31 11.83 0.04 0.20
C ILE A 31 11.14 -1.32 0.14
N THR A 32 11.03 -1.95 -1.05
CA THR A 32 10.39 -3.27 -1.19
C THR A 32 11.03 -4.30 -0.26
N ASN A 33 12.36 -4.29 -0.14
CA ASN A 33 13.13 -5.24 0.68
C ASN A 33 13.20 -4.87 2.16
N PHE A 34 12.89 -3.63 2.53
CA PHE A 34 12.88 -3.19 3.94
C PHE A 34 11.90 -4.03 4.78
N ARG A 35 12.26 -4.39 6.00
CA ARG A 35 11.42 -5.20 6.90
C ARG A 35 11.26 -4.46 8.21
N ILE A 36 10.00 -4.20 8.57
CA ILE A 36 9.67 -3.62 9.87
C ILE A 36 9.77 -4.74 10.91
N LYS A 37 10.65 -4.57 11.89
CA LYS A 37 11.00 -5.61 12.88
C LYS A 37 9.81 -5.95 13.80
N ASP A 38 9.00 -4.95 14.18
CA ASP A 38 7.86 -5.10 15.12
C ASP A 38 6.60 -4.34 14.66
N ALA A 39 6.02 -4.73 13.51
CA ALA A 39 4.81 -4.09 12.98
C ALA A 39 3.54 -4.33 13.84
N GLN A 40 3.59 -5.19 14.86
CA GLN A 40 2.40 -5.82 15.44
C GLN A 40 1.60 -4.95 16.44
N ARG A 41 1.82 -3.64 16.59
CA ARG A 41 1.27 -2.94 17.78
C ARG A 41 0.62 -1.57 17.62
N VAL A 42 0.45 -1.03 16.42
CA VAL A 42 -0.18 0.29 16.28
C VAL A 42 -1.35 0.25 15.31
N ASN A 43 -2.53 0.61 15.81
CA ASN A 43 -3.69 0.89 14.97
C ASN A 43 -3.45 2.21 14.26
N LEU A 44 -2.91 2.13 13.05
CA LEU A 44 -2.71 3.27 12.17
C LEU A 44 -4.01 3.62 11.46
N PRO A 45 -4.24 4.90 11.13
CA PRO A 45 -5.45 5.30 10.44
C PRO A 45 -5.49 4.68 9.04
N THR A 46 -6.63 4.07 8.68
CA THR A 46 -6.88 3.54 7.34
C THR A 46 -7.30 4.65 6.37
N TYR A 47 -6.79 4.62 5.14
CA TYR A 47 -7.20 5.53 4.08
C TYR A 47 -7.96 4.80 2.98
N ASP A 48 -9.16 5.27 2.63
CA ASP A 48 -9.98 4.71 1.54
C ASP A 48 -10.06 5.61 0.30
N GLY A 49 -9.50 6.82 0.38
CA GLY A 49 -9.54 7.83 -0.67
C GLY A 49 -10.67 8.86 -0.55
N THR A 50 -11.48 8.81 0.51
CA THR A 50 -12.68 9.68 0.64
C THR A 50 -12.47 10.91 1.53
N THR A 51 -11.46 10.88 2.39
CA THR A 51 -11.13 11.99 3.30
C THR A 51 -10.00 12.86 2.73
N ASN A 52 -9.87 14.08 3.26
CA ASN A 52 -8.83 15.01 2.82
C ASN A 52 -7.43 14.36 2.97
N PRO A 53 -6.65 14.20 1.87
CA PRO A 53 -5.39 13.47 1.91
C PRO A 53 -4.33 14.15 2.78
N LYS A 54 -4.34 15.49 2.88
CA LYS A 54 -3.39 16.22 3.73
C LYS A 54 -3.69 16.01 5.21
N SER A 55 -4.97 16.05 5.59
CA SER A 55 -5.39 15.75 6.96
C SER A 55 -5.08 14.31 7.35
N HIS A 56 -5.31 13.36 6.44
CA HIS A 56 -4.99 11.95 6.68
C HIS A 56 -3.47 11.74 6.83
N LEU A 57 -2.65 12.33 5.94
CA LEU A 57 -1.19 12.26 6.01
C LEU A 57 -0.66 12.77 7.36
N ALA A 58 -1.18 13.90 7.83
CA ALA A 58 -0.82 14.45 9.14
C ALA A 58 -1.21 13.51 10.29
N ALA A 59 -2.41 12.93 10.25
CA ALA A 59 -2.88 11.98 11.26
C ALA A 59 -2.01 10.72 11.29
N PHE A 60 -1.66 10.18 10.12
CA PHE A 60 -0.75 9.05 10.00
C PHE A 60 0.61 9.35 10.60
N LEU A 61 1.24 10.47 10.23
CA LEU A 61 2.56 10.87 10.74
C LEU A 61 2.58 11.06 12.26
N ILE A 62 1.46 11.47 12.87
CA ILE A 62 1.36 11.55 14.33
C ILE A 62 1.23 10.16 14.95
N ALA A 63 0.43 9.28 14.35
CA ALA A 63 0.21 7.92 14.84
C ALA A 63 1.46 7.04 14.70
N SER A 64 2.21 7.19 13.60
CA SER A 64 3.41 6.40 13.27
C SER A 64 4.59 6.69 14.20
N ARG A 65 4.62 7.82 14.93
CA ARG A 65 5.65 8.13 15.95
C ARG A 65 5.73 7.11 17.09
N ARG A 66 4.69 6.28 17.25
CA ARG A 66 4.64 5.20 18.25
C ARG A 66 5.41 3.96 17.79
N ILE A 67 5.85 3.94 16.54
CA ILE A 67 6.61 2.85 15.93
C ILE A 67 8.08 3.24 15.99
N GLU A 68 8.88 2.38 16.60
CA GLU A 68 10.32 2.58 16.68
C GLU A 68 10.94 2.24 15.32
N LEU A 69 11.43 3.27 14.64
CA LEU A 69 12.21 3.18 13.40
C LEU A 69 13.54 3.91 13.64
N GLU A 70 14.64 3.36 13.16
CA GLU A 70 15.88 4.12 13.09
C GLU A 70 15.78 5.22 12.02
N VAL A 71 16.55 6.29 12.14
CA VAL A 71 16.50 7.45 11.20
C VAL A 71 16.67 7.00 9.75
N HIS A 72 17.54 6.02 9.50
CA HIS A 72 17.78 5.49 8.15
C HIS A 72 16.66 4.55 7.65
N GLU A 73 15.75 4.15 8.53
CA GLU A 73 14.61 3.28 8.25
C GLU A 73 13.31 4.07 8.04
N GLU A 74 13.22 5.33 8.50
CA GLU A 74 11.98 6.13 8.52
C GLU A 74 11.29 6.19 7.15
N GLU A 75 12.03 6.52 6.10
CA GLU A 75 11.50 6.66 4.74
C GLU A 75 10.85 5.37 4.21
N ALA A 76 11.53 4.22 4.36
CA ALA A 76 10.96 2.94 3.94
C ALA A 76 9.85 2.45 4.87
N GLY A 77 10.02 2.66 6.18
CA GLY A 77 9.05 2.29 7.19
C GLY A 77 7.73 3.02 6.97
N TYR A 78 7.77 4.34 6.79
CA TYR A 78 6.57 5.12 6.51
C TYR A 78 5.92 4.74 5.19
N CYS A 79 6.68 4.49 4.12
CA CYS A 79 6.11 3.98 2.86
C CYS A 79 5.31 2.69 3.05
N LYS A 80 5.89 1.72 3.74
CA LYS A 80 5.22 0.44 4.01
C LYS A 80 4.01 0.59 4.90
N LEU A 81 4.18 1.22 6.06
CA LEU A 81 3.11 1.41 7.04
C LEU A 81 1.92 2.18 6.44
N PHE A 82 2.19 3.18 5.61
CA PHE A 82 1.14 3.98 4.98
C PHE A 82 0.37 3.17 3.94
N SER A 83 1.08 2.53 3.00
CA SER A 83 0.47 1.72 1.93
C SER A 83 -0.28 0.49 2.45
N GLU A 84 0.21 -0.16 3.51
CA GLU A 84 -0.48 -1.28 4.16
C GLU A 84 -1.81 -0.87 4.83
N ASN A 85 -1.97 0.42 5.16
CA ASN A 85 -3.21 0.97 5.69
C ASN A 85 -4.11 1.60 4.62
N HIS A 86 -3.85 1.36 3.34
CA HIS A 86 -4.80 1.68 2.29
C HIS A 86 -5.93 0.64 2.20
N SER A 87 -7.11 1.11 1.81
CA SER A 87 -8.28 0.29 1.56
C SER A 87 -9.06 0.84 0.37
N GLY A 88 -10.07 0.10 -0.09
CA GLY A 88 -11.01 0.59 -1.10
C GLY A 88 -10.31 1.12 -2.36
N GLN A 89 -10.68 2.33 -2.78
CA GLN A 89 -10.13 2.95 -4.00
C GLN A 89 -8.67 3.38 -3.84
N ALA A 90 -8.25 3.78 -2.63
CA ALA A 90 -6.85 4.13 -2.37
C ALA A 90 -5.90 2.93 -2.54
N LEU A 91 -6.34 1.74 -2.15
CA LEU A 91 -5.54 0.52 -2.37
C LEU A 91 -5.43 0.19 -3.86
N LEU A 92 -6.56 0.23 -4.58
CA LEU A 92 -6.58 -0.05 -6.03
C LEU A 92 -5.75 0.95 -6.82
N TRP A 93 -5.81 2.24 -6.47
CA TRP A 93 -4.96 3.26 -7.07
C TRP A 93 -3.49 2.96 -6.81
N PHE A 94 -3.12 2.61 -5.57
CA PHE A 94 -1.74 2.32 -5.22
C PHE A 94 -1.16 1.14 -6.01
N THR A 95 -1.93 0.07 -6.22
CA THR A 95 -1.49 -1.10 -7.03
C THR A 95 -1.35 -0.78 -8.52
N GLN A 96 -1.90 0.34 -9.00
CA GLN A 96 -1.81 0.77 -10.41
C GLN A 96 -0.65 1.73 -10.68
N LEU A 97 0.10 2.14 -9.66
CA LEU A 97 1.24 3.02 -9.81
C LEU A 97 2.39 2.33 -10.57
N GLU A 98 3.13 3.13 -11.33
CA GLU A 98 4.27 2.64 -12.12
C GLU A 98 5.36 2.02 -11.23
N SER A 99 5.96 0.96 -11.76
CA SER A 99 6.98 0.16 -11.10
C SER A 99 8.23 0.92 -10.68
N ALA A 100 8.67 0.68 -9.44
CA ALA A 100 9.94 1.19 -8.92
C ALA A 100 10.12 2.72 -9.07
N THR A 101 9.02 3.48 -9.02
CA THR A 101 9.04 4.96 -9.14
C THR A 101 9.06 5.67 -7.79
N ILE A 102 8.61 5.00 -6.72
CA ILE A 102 8.57 5.54 -5.37
C ILE A 102 9.80 5.07 -4.59
N ASP A 103 10.68 6.02 -4.27
CA ASP A 103 11.91 5.80 -3.51
C ASP A 103 11.97 6.62 -2.22
N SER A 104 10.87 7.26 -1.82
CA SER A 104 10.78 8.02 -0.57
C SER A 104 9.32 8.21 -0.14
N PHE A 105 9.12 8.47 1.14
CA PHE A 105 7.81 8.81 1.70
C PHE A 105 7.29 10.15 1.17
N ASP A 106 8.19 11.09 0.88
CA ASP A 106 7.83 12.36 0.24
C ASP A 106 7.22 12.15 -1.15
N LYS A 107 7.78 11.25 -1.98
CA LYS A 107 7.21 10.94 -3.30
C LYS A 107 5.84 10.28 -3.18
N LEU A 108 5.67 9.34 -2.26
CA LEU A 108 4.38 8.71 -1.99
C LEU A 108 3.34 9.74 -1.52
N SER A 109 3.75 10.62 -0.62
CA SER A 109 2.92 11.71 -0.08
C SER A 109 2.49 12.70 -1.17
N LEU A 110 3.39 13.05 -2.08
CA LEU A 110 3.06 13.88 -3.23
C LEU A 110 2.07 13.18 -4.16
N ALA A 111 2.30 11.91 -4.47
CA ALA A 111 1.43 11.13 -5.35
C ALA A 111 0.00 11.04 -4.80
N ILE A 112 -0.18 10.78 -3.50
CA ILE A 112 -1.51 10.69 -2.90
C ILE A 112 -2.22 12.05 -2.83
N ILE A 113 -1.48 13.11 -2.52
CA ILE A 113 -2.02 14.47 -2.54
C ILE A 113 -2.47 14.82 -3.96
N MET A 114 -1.67 14.56 -4.98
CA MET A 114 -2.05 14.84 -6.37
C MET A 114 -3.28 14.05 -6.80
N GLN A 115 -3.35 12.76 -6.47
CA GLN A 115 -4.47 11.90 -6.83
C GLN A 115 -5.79 12.35 -6.18
N TYR A 116 -5.78 12.60 -4.87
CA TYR A 116 -7.02 12.78 -4.09
C TYR A 116 -7.32 14.24 -3.72
N SER A 117 -6.46 15.20 -4.06
CA SER A 117 -6.78 16.64 -3.93
C SER A 117 -7.46 17.21 -5.18
N ILE A 118 -7.37 16.53 -6.33
CA ILE A 118 -8.02 16.95 -7.59
C ILE A 118 -9.45 16.39 -7.70
N LEU A 119 -9.76 15.35 -6.93
CA LEU A 119 -11.06 14.65 -6.94
C LEU A 119 -12.10 15.22 -5.95
N MET A 120 -11.78 16.32 -5.25
CA MET A 120 -12.71 17.11 -4.43
C MET A 120 -12.94 18.48 -5.06
#